data_AF-A0A0F6MQI5-F1
#
_entry.id   AF-A0A0F6MQI5-F1
#
_cell.length_a   1.000
_cell.length_b   1.000
_cell.length_c   1.000
_cell.angle_alpha   90.00
_cell.angle_beta   90.00
_cell.angle_gamma   90.00
#
_symmetry.space_group_name_H-M   'P 1'
#
loop_
_entity.id
_entity.type
_entity.pdbx_description
1 polymer ?
#
loop_
_entity_poly.entity_id
_entity_poly.type
_entity_poly.pdbx_seq_one_letter_code
_entity_poly.pdbx_strand_id
1 'polypeptide(L)'
;MKAKLTMYNHIGKLCEPNNGYTKEFNLVSWNNREPVYDIRTWNTDHTEWKEGITITHNEMCKFRKLSNDYFSAENTDEKLRSIYISFVSKLKNGSFDENLYNTLFEQLQKRFRRWKLESAIPVRLFQVCIDLLYVLSKDNQLLLQEDLEKIKTAKDEMYGLFMDLD
;
A
#
# COMPACT_ATOMS: atom_id res chain seq x y z
N MET A 1 -0.47 42.50 -13.12
CA MET A 1 -0.39 41.73 -14.38
C MET A 1 -0.55 40.25 -14.05
N LYS A 2 -1.44 39.53 -14.74
CA LYS A 2 -1.48 38.05 -14.66
C LYS A 2 -0.17 37.52 -15.29
N ALA A 3 0.45 36.52 -14.65
CA ALA A 3 1.62 35.86 -15.21
C ALA A 3 1.26 35.23 -16.57
N LYS A 4 2.17 35.34 -17.55
CA LYS A 4 2.01 34.65 -18.84
C LYS A 4 2.26 33.15 -18.61
N LEU A 5 1.29 32.32 -18.96
CA LEU A 5 1.41 30.88 -18.90
C LEU A 5 1.69 30.30 -20.30
N THR A 6 2.60 29.35 -20.38
CA THR A 6 2.76 28.47 -21.55
C THR A 6 2.65 27.01 -21.09
N MET A 7 1.70 26.27 -21.65
CA MET A 7 1.55 24.84 -21.38
C MET A 7 2.54 24.03 -22.23
N TYR A 8 3.43 23.27 -21.60
CA TYR A 8 4.41 22.43 -22.30
C TYR A 8 3.92 20.99 -22.42
N ASN A 9 3.27 20.45 -21.38
CA ASN A 9 2.70 19.10 -21.42
C ASN A 9 1.48 18.98 -20.50
N HIS A 10 0.39 18.45 -21.04
CA HIS A 10 -0.78 18.07 -20.25
C HIS A 10 -0.60 16.65 -19.73
N ILE A 11 -0.28 16.49 -18.44
CA ILE A 11 0.06 15.16 -17.88
C ILE A 11 -1.22 14.43 -17.46
N GLY A 12 -2.11 15.09 -16.72
CA GLY A 12 -3.40 14.48 -16.40
C GLY A 12 -4.22 15.18 -15.33
N LYS A 13 -5.47 14.72 -15.20
CA LYS A 13 -6.43 15.17 -14.19
C LYS A 13 -6.22 14.39 -12.89
N LEU A 14 -6.26 15.10 -11.77
CA LEU A 14 -6.17 14.52 -10.41
C LEU A 14 -7.55 14.30 -9.78
N CYS A 15 -8.61 14.87 -10.35
CA CYS A 15 -9.98 14.66 -9.91
C CYS A 15 -10.95 14.80 -11.09
N GLU A 16 -12.19 14.37 -10.88
CA GLU A 16 -13.27 14.67 -11.81
C GLU A 16 -13.58 16.18 -11.85
N PRO A 17 -14.08 16.70 -12.99
CA PRO A 17 -14.50 18.08 -13.08
C PRO A 17 -15.61 18.42 -12.08
N ASN A 18 -15.51 19.58 -11.45
CA ASN A 18 -16.52 20.11 -10.54
C ASN A 18 -16.80 21.57 -10.91
N ASN A 19 -18.05 21.88 -11.27
CA ASN A 19 -18.49 23.22 -11.68
C ASN A 19 -17.61 23.86 -12.77
N GLY A 20 -17.19 23.07 -13.77
CA GLY A 20 -16.35 23.55 -14.88
C GLY A 20 -14.87 23.71 -14.54
N TYR A 21 -14.44 23.33 -13.34
CA TYR A 21 -13.04 23.35 -12.92
C TYR A 21 -12.51 21.95 -12.63
N THR A 22 -11.26 21.69 -12.98
CA THR A 22 -10.60 20.40 -12.74
C THR A 22 -9.22 20.63 -12.13
N LYS A 23 -8.86 19.88 -11.09
CA LYS A 23 -7.49 19.86 -10.57
C LYS A 23 -6.64 18.97 -11.46
N GLU A 24 -5.53 19.51 -11.95
CA GLU A 24 -4.65 18.83 -12.91
C GLU A 24 -3.20 18.90 -12.45
N PHE A 25 -2.40 17.98 -12.98
CA PHE A 25 -0.95 17.96 -12.91
C PHE A 25 -0.41 18.15 -14.32
N ASN A 26 0.41 19.19 -14.54
CA ASN A 26 0.90 19.56 -15.86
C ASN A 26 2.35 20.06 -15.80
N LEU A 27 3.01 20.16 -16.95
CA LEU A 27 4.30 20.85 -17.12
C LEU A 27 4.06 22.21 -17.78
N VAL A 28 4.40 23.29 -17.09
CA VAL A 28 4.10 24.66 -17.51
C VAL A 28 5.30 25.59 -17.38
N SER A 29 5.33 26.67 -18.14
CA SER A 29 6.27 27.78 -17.96
C SER A 29 5.51 29.04 -17.59
N TRP A 30 5.99 29.71 -16.54
CA TRP A 30 5.48 30.99 -16.09
C TRP A 30 6.42 32.11 -16.53
N ASN A 31 5.89 33.10 -17.25
CA ASN A 31 6.62 34.26 -17.77
C ASN A 31 7.86 33.87 -18.60
N ASN A 32 7.72 32.84 -19.46
CA ASN A 32 8.80 32.29 -20.28
C ASN A 32 10.04 31.82 -19.49
N ARG A 33 9.88 31.44 -18.22
CA ARG A 33 10.94 30.82 -17.40
C ARG A 33 11.07 29.33 -17.70
N GLU A 34 12.04 28.68 -17.06
CA GLU A 34 12.20 27.23 -17.13
C GLU A 34 10.88 26.50 -16.80
N PRO A 35 10.47 25.49 -17.59
CA PRO A 35 9.28 24.71 -17.30
C PRO A 35 9.36 23.99 -15.96
N VAL A 36 8.25 24.01 -15.24
CA VAL A 36 8.08 23.46 -13.90
C VAL A 36 6.84 22.58 -13.87
N TYR A 37 6.85 21.58 -13.01
CA TYR A 37 5.66 20.79 -12.74
C TYR A 37 4.69 21.63 -11.91
N ASP A 38 3.40 21.44 -12.13
CA ASP A 38 2.41 22.34 -11.57
C ASP A 38 1.11 21.58 -11.27
N ILE A 39 0.63 21.73 -10.03
CA ILE A 39 -0.65 21.15 -9.57
C ILE A 39 -1.60 22.29 -9.25
N ARG A 40 -2.54 22.54 -10.16
CA ARG A 40 -3.46 23.68 -10.08
C ARG A 40 -4.84 23.27 -10.58
N THR A 41 -5.84 24.06 -10.16
CA THR A 41 -7.23 23.87 -10.61
C THR A 41 -7.50 24.81 -11.77
N TRP A 42 -7.82 24.25 -12.94
CA TRP A 42 -8.04 24.94 -14.20
C TRP A 42 -9.51 24.93 -14.58
N ASN A 43 -9.98 25.97 -15.26
CA ASN A 43 -11.23 25.87 -16.00
C ASN A 43 -11.05 24.97 -17.24
N THR A 44 -12.15 24.58 -17.87
CA THR A 44 -12.14 23.69 -19.03
C THR A 44 -11.23 24.14 -20.18
N ASP A 45 -11.10 25.46 -20.38
CA ASP A 45 -10.33 26.04 -21.50
C ASP A 45 -8.92 26.49 -21.10
N HIS A 46 -8.46 26.20 -19.87
CA HIS A 46 -7.15 26.57 -19.31
C HIS A 46 -6.80 28.08 -19.37
N THR A 47 -7.82 28.94 -19.45
CA THR A 47 -7.67 30.41 -19.44
C THR A 47 -7.71 31.00 -18.03
N GLU A 48 -8.27 30.27 -17.08
CA GLU A 48 -8.39 30.66 -15.68
C GLU A 48 -7.94 29.54 -14.76
N TRP A 49 -7.39 29.94 -13.61
CA TRP A 49 -6.87 29.01 -12.64
C TRP A 49 -7.03 29.54 -11.21
N LYS A 50 -7.25 28.64 -10.26
CA LYS A 50 -7.25 28.95 -8.81
C LYS A 50 -5.84 28.92 -8.24
N GLU A 51 -5.64 29.08 -6.95
CA GLU A 51 -4.31 28.87 -6.34
C GLU A 51 -3.88 27.39 -6.46
N GLY A 52 -2.57 27.15 -6.45
CA GLY A 52 -2.00 25.81 -6.37
C GLY A 52 -0.49 25.88 -6.30
N ILE A 53 0.19 24.78 -6.60
CA ILE A 53 1.61 24.61 -6.27
C ILE A 53 2.45 24.39 -7.52
N THR A 54 3.57 25.09 -7.57
CA THR A 54 4.62 24.89 -8.55
C THR A 54 5.73 24.06 -7.92
N ILE A 55 6.22 23.07 -8.66
CA ILE A 55 7.17 22.07 -8.22
C ILE A 55 8.32 22.06 -9.24
N THR A 56 9.53 22.37 -8.79
CA THR A 56 10.72 22.31 -9.64
C THR A 56 11.04 20.87 -10.04
N HIS A 57 11.84 20.70 -11.10
CA HIS A 57 12.27 19.37 -11.54
C HIS A 57 12.92 18.56 -10.39
N ASN A 58 13.78 19.20 -9.59
CA ASN A 58 14.46 18.54 -8.47
C ASN A 58 13.50 18.11 -7.35
N GLU A 59 12.53 18.96 -7.01
CA GLU A 59 11.48 18.61 -6.04
C GLU A 59 10.62 17.46 -6.55
N MET A 60 10.29 17.42 -7.84
CA MET A 60 9.51 16.32 -8.42
C MET A 60 10.28 14.99 -8.39
N CYS A 61 11.59 15.02 -8.65
CA CYS A 61 12.45 13.83 -8.50
C CYS A 61 12.48 13.31 -7.06
N LYS A 62 12.57 14.22 -6.07
CA LYS A 62 12.51 13.85 -4.65
C LYS A 62 11.12 13.34 -4.25
N PHE A 63 10.07 14.01 -4.68
CA PHE A 63 8.69 13.60 -4.44
C PHE A 63 8.42 12.20 -4.99
N ARG A 64 8.85 11.92 -6.23
CA ARG A 64 8.73 10.58 -6.82
C ARG A 64 9.41 9.52 -5.96
N LYS A 65 10.61 9.79 -5.47
CA LYS A 65 11.32 8.86 -4.58
C LYS A 65 10.54 8.64 -3.28
N LEU A 66 10.17 9.72 -2.58
CA LEU A 66 9.41 9.64 -1.33
C LEU A 66 8.05 8.95 -1.51
N SER A 67 7.37 9.23 -2.61
CA SER A 67 6.09 8.61 -2.97
C SER A 67 6.25 7.12 -3.23
N ASN A 68 7.29 6.70 -3.96
CA ASN A 68 7.60 5.29 -4.14
C ASN A 68 7.93 4.61 -2.81
N ASP A 69 8.73 5.26 -1.95
CA ASP A 69 9.08 4.74 -0.63
C ASP A 69 7.82 4.59 0.24
N TYR A 70 6.93 5.60 0.25
CA TYR A 70 5.66 5.58 0.96
C TYR A 70 4.70 4.49 0.45
N PHE A 71 4.47 4.41 -0.87
CA PHE A 71 3.56 3.43 -1.46
C PHE A 71 4.14 2.01 -1.47
N SER A 72 5.46 1.84 -1.46
CA SER A 72 6.08 0.53 -1.23
C SER A 72 5.90 0.04 0.21
N ALA A 73 5.72 0.95 1.18
CA ALA A 73 5.40 0.63 2.56
C ALA A 73 3.90 0.33 2.79
N GLU A 74 2.98 0.96 2.03
CA GLU A 74 1.52 0.83 2.25
C GLU A 74 0.79 -0.18 1.36
N ASN A 75 1.38 -0.70 0.27
CA ASN A 75 0.67 -1.65 -0.61
C ASN A 75 1.00 -3.13 -0.39
N THR A 76 1.70 -3.45 0.69
CA THR A 76 1.93 -4.85 1.09
C THR A 76 0.65 -5.46 1.69
N ASP A 77 -0.26 -4.68 2.30
CA ASP A 77 -1.45 -5.18 3.01
C ASP A 77 -2.48 -5.75 2.06
N GLU A 78 -2.72 -5.07 0.95
CA GLU A 78 -3.63 -5.53 -0.10
C GLU A 78 -3.06 -6.75 -0.83
N LYS A 79 -1.74 -6.77 -1.07
CA LYS A 79 -1.05 -7.95 -1.58
C LYS A 79 -1.17 -9.14 -0.63
N LEU A 80 -0.92 -8.95 0.67
CA LEU A 80 -1.06 -10.01 1.67
C LEU A 80 -2.51 -10.49 1.80
N ARG A 81 -3.47 -9.58 1.77
CA ARG A 81 -4.90 -9.89 1.74
C ARG A 81 -5.26 -10.71 0.50
N SER A 82 -4.74 -10.37 -0.67
CA SER A 82 -4.98 -11.14 -1.90
C SER A 82 -4.41 -12.55 -1.84
N ILE A 83 -3.21 -12.71 -1.28
CA ILE A 83 -2.55 -14.02 -1.08
C ILE A 83 -3.35 -14.86 -0.08
N TYR A 84 -3.78 -14.26 1.03
CA TYR A 84 -4.63 -14.92 2.03
C TYR A 84 -5.98 -15.36 1.44
N ILE A 85 -6.68 -14.49 0.70
CA ILE A 85 -7.96 -14.85 0.07
C ILE A 85 -7.78 -16.02 -0.89
N SER A 86 -6.72 -16.01 -1.71
CA SER A 86 -6.40 -17.10 -2.63
C SER A 86 -6.14 -18.42 -1.88
N PHE A 87 -5.30 -18.37 -0.83
CA PHE A 87 -5.00 -19.52 0.01
C PHE A 87 -6.27 -20.12 0.67
N VAL A 88 -7.09 -19.28 1.30
CA VAL A 88 -8.34 -19.71 1.95
C VAL A 88 -9.34 -20.27 0.92
N SER A 89 -9.41 -19.69 -0.27
CA SER A 89 -10.28 -20.22 -1.32
C SER A 89 -9.86 -21.64 -1.75
N LYS A 90 -8.56 -21.90 -1.89
CA LYS A 90 -8.05 -23.24 -2.23
C LYS A 90 -8.33 -24.26 -1.14
N LEU A 91 -8.15 -23.87 0.12
CA LEU A 91 -8.45 -24.69 1.28
C LEU A 91 -9.94 -25.05 1.38
N LYS A 92 -10.83 -24.06 1.20
CA LYS A 92 -12.29 -24.29 1.19
C LYS A 92 -12.72 -25.28 0.09
N ASN A 93 -11.95 -25.36 -0.98
CA ASN A 93 -12.16 -26.30 -2.08
C ASN A 93 -11.44 -27.65 -1.86
N GLY A 94 -10.90 -27.91 -0.66
CA GLY A 94 -10.25 -29.17 -0.29
C GLY A 94 -8.81 -29.32 -0.77
N SER A 95 -8.12 -28.23 -1.12
CA SER A 95 -6.74 -28.26 -1.62
C SER A 95 -5.81 -27.37 -0.79
N PHE A 96 -4.65 -27.92 -0.39
CA PHE A 96 -3.58 -27.18 0.27
C PHE A 96 -2.53 -26.74 -0.75
N ASP A 97 -2.26 -25.43 -0.81
CA ASP A 97 -1.21 -24.87 -1.66
C ASP A 97 -0.04 -24.39 -0.78
N GLU A 98 0.98 -25.24 -0.71
CA GLU A 98 2.17 -25.03 0.12
C GLU A 98 2.96 -23.77 -0.30
N ASN A 99 2.99 -23.44 -1.59
CA ASN A 99 3.67 -22.25 -2.07
C ASN A 99 2.95 -20.97 -1.62
N LEU A 100 1.61 -20.97 -1.69
CA LEU A 100 0.81 -19.86 -1.17
C LEU A 100 0.94 -19.74 0.35
N TYR A 101 0.95 -20.87 1.06
CA TYR A 101 1.17 -20.90 2.51
C TYR A 101 2.54 -20.31 2.90
N ASN A 102 3.62 -20.80 2.29
CA ASN A 102 4.98 -20.32 2.56
C ASN A 102 5.12 -18.82 2.24
N THR A 103 4.57 -18.39 1.10
CA THR A 103 4.56 -16.97 0.72
C THR A 103 3.79 -16.12 1.74
N LEU A 104 2.62 -16.58 2.19
CA LEU A 104 1.83 -15.90 3.21
C LEU A 104 2.58 -15.83 4.55
N PHE A 105 3.17 -16.94 4.98
CA PHE A 105 3.89 -17.04 6.25
C PHE A 105 5.12 -16.14 6.30
N GLU A 106 5.96 -16.12 5.26
CA GLU A 106 7.13 -15.24 5.19
C GLU A 106 6.75 -13.76 5.28
N GLN A 107 5.65 -13.38 4.61
CA GLN A 107 5.18 -12.00 4.59
C GLN A 107 4.57 -11.59 5.95
N LEU A 108 3.88 -12.50 6.63
CA LEU A 108 3.41 -12.30 8.01
C LEU A 108 4.59 -12.14 8.98
N GLN A 109 5.61 -13.00 8.89
CA GLN A 109 6.80 -12.96 9.73
C GLN A 109 7.57 -11.63 9.62
N LYS A 110 7.75 -11.12 8.39
CA LYS A 110 8.39 -9.80 8.17
C LYS A 110 7.64 -8.67 8.88
N ARG A 111 6.31 -8.77 9.02
CA ARG A 111 5.47 -7.76 9.67
C ARG A 111 5.40 -7.89 11.17
N PHE A 112 5.34 -9.11 11.70
CA PHE A 112 5.41 -9.33 13.14
C PHE A 112 6.65 -8.66 13.75
N ARG A 113 7.81 -8.75 13.09
CA ARG A 113 9.03 -8.04 13.50
C ARG A 113 8.85 -6.52 13.56
N ARG A 114 8.16 -5.95 12.57
CA ARG A 114 7.89 -4.50 12.49
C ARG A 114 6.91 -4.05 13.58
N TRP A 115 5.80 -4.76 13.76
CA TRP A 115 4.82 -4.41 14.79
C TRP A 115 5.32 -4.62 16.21
N LYS A 116 6.24 -5.57 16.43
CA LYS A 116 6.94 -5.70 17.71
C LYS A 116 7.78 -4.45 18.03
N LEU A 117 8.38 -3.82 17.02
CA LEU A 117 9.11 -2.56 17.20
C LEU A 117 8.15 -1.37 17.41
N GLU A 118 7.00 -1.38 16.74
CA GLU A 118 6.01 -0.29 16.77
C GLU A 118 4.97 -0.43 17.91
N SER A 119 4.98 -1.53 18.67
CA SER A 119 4.02 -1.87 19.74
C SER A 119 2.55 -1.78 19.32
N ALA A 120 2.24 -2.09 18.05
CA ALA A 120 0.89 -1.98 17.50
C ALA A 120 0.59 -3.14 16.54
N ILE A 121 -0.31 -4.06 16.95
CA ILE A 121 -0.74 -5.19 16.11
C ILE A 121 -2.13 -4.88 15.51
N PRO A 122 -2.28 -4.84 14.17
CA PRO A 122 -3.58 -4.67 13.55
C PRO A 122 -4.53 -5.86 13.80
N VAL A 123 -5.72 -5.58 14.34
CA VAL A 123 -6.75 -6.59 14.71
C VAL A 123 -7.12 -7.55 13.56
N ARG A 124 -7.21 -7.05 12.33
CA ARG A 124 -7.54 -7.87 11.16
C ARG A 124 -6.49 -8.93 10.85
N LEU A 125 -5.23 -8.67 11.19
CA LEU A 125 -4.16 -9.61 10.89
C LEU A 125 -3.96 -10.63 12.01
N PHE A 126 -4.25 -10.25 13.26
CA PHE A 126 -4.46 -11.22 14.33
C PHE A 126 -5.54 -12.25 13.94
N GLN A 127 -6.67 -11.79 13.38
CA GLN A 127 -7.72 -12.68 12.89
C GLN A 127 -7.23 -13.62 11.78
N VAL A 128 -6.44 -13.12 10.82
CA VAL A 128 -5.83 -13.95 9.77
C VAL A 128 -4.93 -15.03 10.37
N CYS A 129 -4.11 -14.70 11.36
CA CYS A 129 -3.25 -15.67 12.03
C CYS A 129 -4.07 -16.72 12.81
N ILE A 130 -5.12 -16.31 13.53
CA ILE A 130 -6.02 -17.25 14.22
C ILE A 130 -6.74 -18.16 13.22
N ASP A 131 -7.20 -17.63 12.09
CA ASP A 131 -7.89 -18.41 11.05
C ASP A 131 -6.93 -19.40 10.39
N LEU A 132 -5.67 -19.01 10.15
CA LEU A 132 -4.62 -19.93 9.66
C LEU A 132 -4.34 -21.04 10.67
N LEU A 133 -4.09 -20.70 11.94
CA LEU A 133 -3.85 -21.66 13.01
C LEU A 133 -5.05 -22.62 13.16
N TYR A 134 -6.28 -22.10 13.09
CA TYR A 134 -7.51 -22.89 13.16
C TYR A 134 -7.64 -23.85 11.98
N VAL A 135 -7.45 -23.38 10.75
CA VAL A 135 -7.54 -24.23 9.55
C VAL A 135 -6.47 -25.30 9.56
N LEU A 136 -5.23 -24.93 9.91
CA LEU A 136 -4.10 -25.87 9.99
C LEU A 136 -4.29 -26.90 11.13
N SER A 137 -4.99 -26.54 12.21
CA SER A 137 -5.29 -27.47 13.30
C SER A 137 -6.34 -28.54 12.97
N LYS A 138 -7.12 -28.35 11.89
CA LYS A 138 -8.23 -29.23 11.54
C LYS A 138 -7.85 -30.37 10.59
N ASP A 139 -6.68 -30.30 9.96
CA ASP A 139 -6.29 -31.25 8.92
C ASP A 139 -4.84 -31.73 9.08
N ASN A 140 -4.58 -32.44 10.19
CA ASN A 140 -3.28 -33.04 10.52
C ASN A 140 -2.73 -34.00 9.43
N GLN A 141 -3.56 -34.42 8.46
CA GLN A 141 -3.16 -35.30 7.38
C GLN A 141 -2.44 -34.60 6.22
N LEU A 142 -2.49 -33.26 6.15
CA LEU A 142 -1.93 -32.46 5.05
C LEU A 142 -0.65 -31.70 5.42
N LEU A 143 -0.19 -31.78 6.67
CA LEU A 143 0.93 -30.98 7.19
C LEU A 143 2.15 -31.85 7.50
N LEU A 144 3.33 -31.39 7.10
CA LEU A 144 4.59 -31.98 7.52
C LEU A 144 4.87 -31.60 8.98
N GLN A 145 5.72 -32.40 9.65
CA GLN A 145 6.06 -32.17 11.04
C GLN A 145 6.77 -30.82 11.27
N GLU A 146 7.47 -30.30 10.26
CA GLU A 146 8.05 -28.96 10.28
C GLU A 146 7.01 -27.83 10.31
N ASP A 147 5.84 -28.04 9.68
CA ASP A 147 4.79 -27.03 9.62
C ASP A 147 4.07 -26.92 10.96
N LEU A 148 3.89 -28.06 11.64
CA LEU A 148 3.37 -28.11 13.00
C LEU A 148 4.26 -27.35 14.00
N GLU A 149 5.59 -27.44 13.86
CA GLU A 149 6.52 -26.69 14.71
C GLU A 149 6.53 -25.18 14.40
N LYS A 150 6.43 -24.79 13.12
CA LYS A 150 6.27 -23.37 12.72
C LYS A 150 4.99 -22.77 13.31
N ILE A 151 3.89 -23.52 13.28
CA ILE A 151 2.59 -23.14 13.86
C ILE A 151 2.69 -22.93 15.37
N LYS A 152 3.32 -23.89 16.07
CA LYS A 152 3.49 -23.83 17.52
C LYS A 152 4.33 -22.62 17.93
N THR A 153 5.42 -22.37 17.21
CA THR A 153 6.28 -21.22 17.43
C THR A 153 5.54 -19.90 17.19
N ALA A 154 4.79 -19.79 16.09
CA ALA A 154 3.99 -18.61 15.79
C ALA A 154 2.90 -18.37 16.86
N LYS A 155 2.25 -19.44 17.34
CA LYS A 155 1.30 -19.37 18.45
C LYS A 155 1.98 -18.84 19.71
N ASP A 156 3.12 -19.40 20.11
CA ASP A 156 3.83 -19.02 21.34
C ASP A 156 4.35 -17.57 21.26
N GLU A 157 4.84 -17.13 20.10
CA GLU A 157 5.23 -15.73 19.85
C GLU A 157 4.05 -14.77 19.96
N MET A 158 2.89 -15.15 19.40
CA MET A 158 1.67 -14.37 19.53
C MET A 158 1.23 -14.27 20.98
N TYR A 159 1.21 -15.39 21.72
CA TYR A 159 0.88 -15.38 23.15
C TYR A 159 1.84 -14.49 23.96
N GLY A 160 3.15 -14.56 23.70
CA GLY A 160 4.13 -13.68 24.35
C GLY A 160 3.84 -12.20 24.07
N LEU A 161 3.56 -11.85 22.81
CA LEU A 161 3.18 -10.48 22.43
C LEU A 161 1.91 -9.99 23.14
N PHE A 162 0.92 -10.84 23.40
CA PHE A 162 -0.29 -10.44 24.13
C PHE A 162 -0.08 -10.33 25.64
N MET A 163 0.76 -11.18 26.22
CA MET A 163 1.03 -11.20 27.66
C MET A 163 2.03 -10.11 28.09
N ASP A 164 2.88 -9.63 27.17
CA ASP A 164 3.81 -8.51 27.39
C ASP A 164 3.15 -7.13 27.19
N LEU A 165 1.86 -7.08 26.83
CA LEU A 165 1.09 -5.84 26.61
C LEU A 165 0.15 -5.47 27.79
N ASP A 166 0.14 -6.27 28.87
CA ASP A 166 -0.49 -5.97 30.18
C ASP A 166 0.54 -5.39 31.18
#